data_AF-A0AAU4NDS3-F1
#
_entry.id   AF-A0AAU4NDS3-F1
#
_cell.length_a   1.000
_cell.length_b   1.000
_cell.length_c   1.000
_cell.angle_alpha   90.00
_cell.angle_beta   90.00
_cell.angle_gamma   90.00
#
_symmetry.space_group_name_H-M   'P 1'
#
loop_
_entity.id
_entity.type
_entity.pdbx_description
1 polymer ?
#
loop_
_entity_poly.entity_id
_entity_poly.type
_entity_poly.pdbx_seq_one_letter_code
_entity_poly.pdbx_strand_id
1 'polypeptide(L)'
;MTSEGRSDIRLRPDQRLYGPSIADNDTRVLVSHSFHPYANDLGTFPPGSAPMFVRVAVSAYRMSESEPPLQWQSGPTAGISVTEAEGWLRGGLGDQWADFAYLRSESQDVPERAGRYRFGFVMDVTGSPMLVPNNFDWSRVDGQLEENVRKIEPSPANIALRQQILREGPFADPTAYLDPRTTADGRWRIEASVREADRDAVEAIGLLADLLSIRGYVHSALVPLSLHLSGRTATLTYRLGDRPEVYDAAVPVPSRADMSAPAVSTDWIERFGYHPPTFPMTTEQWARGLCAFWTEMVAYGRIGDARPPWSDRRMRSRG
;
A
#
# COMPACT_ATOMS: atom_id res chain seq x y z
N MET A 1 -2.14 19.24 -6.02
CA MET A 1 -1.42 19.08 -4.73
C MET A 1 -2.29 18.20 -3.84
N THR A 2 -2.10 16.89 -3.95
CA THR A 2 -2.78 15.87 -3.14
C THR A 2 -1.73 14.80 -2.86
N SER A 3 -1.22 14.77 -1.62
CA SER A 3 -0.35 13.71 -1.14
C SER A 3 -1.18 12.45 -0.90
N GLU A 4 -1.53 11.76 -1.99
CA GLU A 4 -2.06 10.41 -1.90
C GLU A 4 -0.93 9.50 -1.41
N GLY A 5 -1.09 8.93 -0.21
CA GLY A 5 -0.10 8.08 0.44
C GLY A 5 0.33 8.50 1.86
N ARG A 6 -0.15 9.64 2.38
CA ARG A 6 0.06 10.01 3.79
C ARG A 6 -1.21 10.55 4.43
N SER A 7 -2.23 9.71 4.64
CA SER A 7 -3.29 10.03 5.61
C SER A 7 -2.75 9.82 7.03
N ASP A 8 -1.79 10.67 7.41
CA ASP A 8 -1.32 10.81 8.77
C ASP A 8 -2.38 11.61 9.54
N ILE A 9 -3.56 11.03 9.78
CA ILE A 9 -4.39 11.48 10.91
C ILE A 9 -3.59 11.11 12.17
N ARG A 10 -2.64 11.97 12.50
CA ARG A 10 -1.83 11.91 13.70
C ARG A 10 -2.69 12.50 14.79
N LEU A 11 -2.91 11.73 15.85
CA LEU A 11 -3.43 12.29 17.09
C LEU A 11 -2.66 13.55 17.49
N ARG A 12 -3.40 14.52 18.05
CA ARG A 12 -2.79 15.68 18.67
C ARG A 12 -1.90 15.24 19.84
N PRO A 13 -0.83 15.96 20.18
CA PRO A 13 0.11 15.55 21.23
C PRO A 13 -0.55 15.23 22.58
N ASP A 14 -1.63 15.94 22.93
CA ASP A 14 -2.44 15.75 24.14
C ASP A 14 -3.29 14.46 24.14
N GLN A 15 -3.44 13.82 22.98
CA GLN A 15 -4.19 12.57 22.83
C GLN A 15 -3.28 11.34 22.80
N ARG A 16 -1.96 11.53 22.87
CA ARG A 16 -0.99 10.43 22.78
C ARG A 16 -0.65 9.91 24.16
N LEU A 17 -0.62 8.59 24.31
CA LEU A 17 -0.13 7.96 25.53
C LEU A 17 1.39 8.09 25.59
N TYR A 18 1.90 8.65 26.69
CA TYR A 18 3.34 8.71 26.98
C TYR A 18 3.60 8.56 28.48
N GLY A 19 4.81 8.16 28.84
CA GLY A 19 5.25 8.08 30.23
C GLY A 19 6.72 7.65 30.36
N PRO A 20 7.23 7.46 31.58
CA PRO A 20 8.62 7.06 31.81
C PRO A 20 8.86 5.61 31.37
N SER A 21 10.06 5.31 30.87
CA SER A 21 10.48 3.92 30.70
C SER A 21 10.53 3.23 32.06
N ILE A 22 10.18 1.94 32.08
CA ILE A 22 10.22 1.11 33.30
C ILE A 22 11.67 0.90 33.75
N ALA A 23 12.61 0.83 32.80
CA ALA A 23 14.01 0.56 33.08
C ALA A 23 14.84 1.82 33.34
N ASP A 24 14.35 3.00 32.94
CA ASP A 24 15.13 4.24 32.94
C ASP A 24 14.24 5.48 33.08
N ASN A 25 14.36 6.18 34.21
CA ASN A 25 13.57 7.37 34.52
C ASN A 25 13.93 8.59 33.66
N ASP A 26 15.08 8.59 32.97
CA ASP A 26 15.48 9.66 32.03
C ASP A 26 15.08 9.33 30.57
N THR A 27 14.29 8.26 30.39
CA THR A 27 13.68 7.90 29.13
C THR A 27 12.17 8.08 29.21
N ARG A 28 11.60 8.67 28.16
CA ARG A 28 10.16 8.76 27.94
C ARG A 28 9.80 7.89 26.75
N VAL A 29 8.74 7.10 26.93
CA VAL A 29 8.16 6.24 25.90
C VAL A 29 6.88 6.88 25.42
N LEU A 30 6.70 6.83 24.11
CA LEU A 30 5.56 7.35 23.39
C LEU A 30 4.91 6.24 22.59
N VAL A 31 3.60 6.09 22.73
CA VAL A 31 2.74 5.34 21.79
C VAL A 31 2.03 6.30 20.83
N SER A 32 2.33 6.16 19.55
CA SER A 32 1.69 6.91 18.47
C SER A 32 0.97 5.96 17.53
N HIS A 33 -0.14 6.41 16.95
CA HIS A 33 -0.86 5.64 15.94
C HIS A 33 -1.23 6.47 14.71
N SER A 34 -1.42 5.78 13.61
CA SER A 34 -1.95 6.32 12.35
C SER A 34 -2.74 5.24 11.63
N PHE A 35 -3.57 5.66 10.68
CA PHE A 35 -4.47 4.76 9.96
C PHE A 35 -4.09 4.68 8.49
N HIS A 36 -4.18 3.48 7.92
CA HIS A 36 -4.07 3.23 6.49
C HIS A 36 -5.47 2.83 5.96
N PRO A 37 -6.19 3.75 5.29
CA PRO A 37 -7.60 3.56 4.96
C PRO A 37 -7.85 2.55 3.82
N TYR A 38 -6.81 2.18 3.06
CA TYR A 38 -6.92 1.27 1.91
C TYR A 38 -6.43 -0.14 2.22
N ALA A 39 -6.73 -0.68 3.41
CA ALA A 39 -6.27 -2.03 3.76
C ALA A 39 -6.92 -3.11 2.88
N ASN A 40 -8.07 -2.82 2.27
CA ASN A 40 -8.69 -3.66 1.23
C ASN A 40 -7.70 -4.06 0.13
N ASP A 41 -6.81 -3.15 -0.27
CA ASP A 41 -5.87 -3.38 -1.37
C ASP A 41 -4.58 -4.06 -0.91
N LEU A 42 -4.40 -4.20 0.40
CA LEU A 42 -3.23 -4.81 1.00
C LEU A 42 -3.37 -6.31 1.14
N GLY A 43 -4.56 -6.90 1.00
CA GLY A 43 -4.73 -8.34 1.15
C GLY A 43 -6.14 -8.81 0.81
N THR A 44 -6.39 -10.10 0.99
CA THR A 44 -7.71 -10.68 0.77
C THR A 44 -8.45 -10.80 2.10
N PHE A 45 -9.58 -10.10 2.22
CA PHE A 45 -10.39 -10.03 3.44
C PHE A 45 -11.82 -10.53 3.18
N PRO A 46 -12.56 -10.93 4.23
CA PRO A 46 -13.96 -11.29 4.09
C PRO A 46 -14.79 -10.17 3.41
N PRO A 47 -15.73 -10.50 2.51
CA PRO A 47 -16.58 -9.51 1.87
C PRO A 47 -17.33 -8.64 2.88
N GLY A 48 -17.37 -7.33 2.63
CA GLY A 48 -18.06 -6.36 3.48
C GLY A 48 -17.32 -5.99 4.78
N SER A 49 -16.14 -6.55 5.05
CA SER A 49 -15.38 -6.21 6.26
C SER A 49 -14.87 -4.76 6.28
N ALA A 50 -14.64 -4.17 5.10
CA ALA A 50 -14.02 -2.85 4.90
C ALA A 50 -12.88 -2.60 5.91
N PRO A 51 -11.81 -3.41 5.84
CA PRO A 51 -10.74 -3.44 6.81
C PRO A 51 -9.99 -2.11 6.81
N MET A 52 -9.54 -1.73 8.01
CA MET A 52 -8.63 -0.62 8.23
C MET A 52 -7.39 -1.14 8.94
N PHE A 53 -6.22 -0.78 8.43
CA PHE A 53 -4.96 -1.10 9.08
C PHE A 53 -4.53 0.04 9.99
N VAL A 54 -4.28 -0.28 11.25
CA VAL A 54 -3.79 0.66 12.26
C VAL A 54 -2.31 0.44 12.45
N ARG A 55 -1.51 1.45 12.15
CA ARG A 55 -0.08 1.50 12.50
C ARG A 55 0.07 2.00 13.91
N VAL A 56 0.91 1.34 14.69
CA VAL A 56 1.30 1.81 16.01
C VAL A 56 2.81 1.84 16.10
N ALA A 57 3.38 2.97 16.53
CA ALA A 57 4.81 3.10 16.77
C ALA A 57 5.03 3.41 18.25
N VAL A 58 5.81 2.57 18.91
CA VAL A 58 6.31 2.79 20.27
C VAL A 58 7.73 3.31 20.15
N SER A 59 7.95 4.57 20.51
CA SER A 59 9.24 5.26 20.36
C SER A 59 9.78 5.73 21.70
N ALA A 60 11.10 5.71 21.87
CA ALA A 60 11.78 6.09 23.10
C ALA A 60 12.69 7.30 22.90
N TYR A 61 12.63 8.22 23.85
CA TYR A 61 13.37 9.48 23.82
C TYR A 61 14.05 9.71 25.16
N ARG A 62 15.32 10.13 25.13
CA ARG A 62 16.00 10.68 26.30
C ARG A 62 15.45 12.08 26.54
N MET A 63 14.75 12.27 27.66
CA MET A 63 14.11 13.54 28.01
C MET A 63 14.05 13.69 29.53
N SER A 64 14.39 14.88 30.03
CA SER A 64 14.23 15.21 31.45
C SER A 64 12.76 15.40 31.81
N GLU A 65 12.40 15.22 33.08
CA GLU A 65 11.00 15.33 33.54
C GLU A 65 10.38 16.72 33.33
N SER A 66 11.21 17.76 33.40
CA SER A 66 10.82 19.15 33.21
C SER A 66 10.71 19.58 31.74
N GLU A 67 11.20 18.76 30.80
CA GLU A 67 11.08 19.07 29.38
C GLU A 67 9.64 18.84 28.93
N PRO A 68 8.94 19.89 28.44
CA PRO A 68 7.66 19.69 27.79
C PRO A 68 7.86 18.74 26.59
N PRO A 69 6.83 18.00 26.16
CA PRO A 69 6.89 17.20 24.93
C PRO A 69 6.96 18.12 23.69
N LEU A 70 8.07 18.84 23.54
CA LEU A 70 8.38 19.72 22.42
C LEU A 70 9.11 18.90 21.36
N GLN A 71 8.41 18.73 20.24
CA GLN A 71 8.91 18.22 18.95
C GLN A 71 9.34 16.76 18.91
N TRP A 72 8.33 15.89 18.85
CA TRP A 72 8.45 14.48 18.44
C TRP A 72 8.65 14.33 16.92
N GLN A 73 9.40 15.28 16.34
CA GLN A 73 9.69 15.39 14.91
C GLN A 73 11.09 14.87 14.56
N SER A 74 11.96 14.65 15.56
CA SER A 74 13.25 13.97 15.42
C SER A 74 13.11 12.45 15.57
N GLY A 75 14.13 11.72 15.09
CA GLY A 75 14.25 10.28 15.33
C GLY A 75 14.35 9.96 16.83
N PRO A 76 14.04 8.72 17.24
CA PRO A 76 14.21 8.29 18.63
C PRO A 76 15.63 8.47 19.14
N THR A 77 15.80 8.85 20.40
CA THR A 77 17.11 9.17 21.02
C THR A 77 17.49 8.24 22.18
N ALA A 78 16.62 7.31 22.55
CA ALA A 78 16.88 6.25 23.52
C ALA A 78 16.44 4.91 22.94
N GLY A 79 16.85 3.80 23.56
CA GLY A 79 16.39 2.46 23.20
C GLY A 79 15.67 1.77 24.35
N ILE A 80 14.56 1.11 24.09
CA ILE A 80 13.81 0.27 25.05
C ILE A 80 13.82 -1.18 24.58
N SER A 81 13.45 -2.11 25.46
CA SER A 81 13.32 -3.52 25.08
C SER A 81 12.04 -3.79 24.29
N VAL A 82 12.02 -4.87 23.49
CA VAL A 82 10.79 -5.32 22.82
C VAL A 82 9.66 -5.66 23.80
N THR A 83 9.99 -6.25 24.96
CA THR A 83 9.01 -6.60 26.01
C THR A 83 8.35 -5.34 26.58
N GLU A 84 9.15 -4.32 26.85
CA GLU A 84 8.63 -3.02 27.31
C GLU A 84 7.76 -2.37 26.22
N ALA A 85 8.19 -2.43 24.95
CA ALA A 85 7.40 -1.90 23.84
C ALA A 85 6.05 -2.61 23.68
N GLU A 86 5.99 -3.94 23.82
CA GLU A 86 4.74 -4.71 23.84
C GLU A 86 3.86 -4.34 25.04
N GLY A 87 4.45 -4.08 26.22
CA GLY A 87 3.72 -3.58 27.39
C GLY A 87 3.07 -2.22 27.13
N TRP A 88 3.81 -1.29 26.53
CA TRP A 88 3.28 0.02 26.13
C TRP A 88 2.19 -0.07 25.06
N LEU A 89 2.35 -0.97 24.09
CA LEU A 89 1.31 -1.27 23.10
C LEU A 89 0.01 -1.72 23.78
N ARG A 90 0.10 -2.66 24.72
CA ARG A 90 -1.05 -3.17 25.49
C ARG A 90 -1.67 -2.10 26.36
N GLY A 91 -0.87 -1.27 27.03
CA GLY A 91 -1.38 -0.14 27.81
C GLY A 91 -2.06 0.93 26.95
N GLY A 92 -1.58 1.16 25.73
CA GLY A 92 -2.12 2.16 24.80
C GLY A 92 -3.37 1.72 24.04
N LEU A 93 -3.46 0.45 23.68
CA LEU A 93 -4.59 -0.08 22.92
C LEU A 93 -5.60 -0.82 23.81
N GLY A 94 -5.14 -1.49 24.86
CA GLY A 94 -5.89 -2.54 25.55
C GLY A 94 -5.70 -3.91 24.89
N ASP A 95 -5.89 -4.98 25.67
CA ASP A 95 -5.65 -6.35 25.23
C ASP A 95 -6.52 -6.76 24.03
N GLN A 96 -7.74 -6.22 23.92
CA GLN A 96 -8.67 -6.52 22.83
C GLN A 96 -8.03 -6.31 21.45
N TRP A 97 -7.33 -5.19 21.23
CA TRP A 97 -6.68 -4.92 19.94
C TRP A 97 -5.22 -5.35 19.92
N ALA A 98 -4.49 -5.22 21.05
CA ALA A 98 -3.09 -5.62 21.12
C ALA A 98 -2.92 -7.12 20.82
N ASP A 99 -3.84 -7.96 21.27
CA ASP A 99 -3.80 -9.40 20.97
C ASP A 99 -3.83 -9.73 19.48
N PHE A 100 -4.31 -8.82 18.63
CA PHE A 100 -4.35 -8.96 17.17
C PHE A 100 -3.20 -8.25 16.46
N ALA A 101 -2.30 -7.59 17.18
CA ALA A 101 -1.16 -6.89 16.60
C ALA A 101 -0.03 -7.80 16.12
N TYR A 102 0.73 -7.26 15.16
CA TYR A 102 1.93 -7.82 14.60
C TYR A 102 3.07 -6.82 14.80
N LEU A 103 4.19 -7.30 15.31
CA LEU A 103 5.45 -6.58 15.33
C LEU A 103 6.10 -6.66 13.95
N ARG A 104 6.68 -5.54 13.54
CA ARG A 104 7.23 -5.33 12.22
C ARG A 104 8.65 -4.80 12.31
N SER A 105 9.57 -5.41 11.58
CA SER A 105 11.00 -5.11 11.67
C SER A 105 11.66 -5.06 10.30
N GLU A 106 12.58 -4.11 10.15
CA GLU A 106 13.40 -3.93 8.96
C GLU A 106 14.54 -4.97 8.86
N SER A 107 14.90 -5.60 9.99
CA SER A 107 15.96 -6.60 10.08
C SER A 107 15.41 -8.03 10.18
N GLN A 108 16.23 -9.02 9.80
CA GLN A 108 15.96 -10.46 9.99
C GLN A 108 15.61 -10.81 11.43
N ASP A 109 16.37 -10.26 12.35
CA ASP A 109 16.11 -10.41 13.78
C ASP A 109 15.47 -9.15 14.35
N VAL A 110 14.48 -9.34 15.22
CA VAL A 110 13.93 -8.25 16.03
C VAL A 110 15.02 -7.82 17.01
N PRO A 111 15.48 -6.55 16.99
CA PRO A 111 16.49 -6.10 17.90
C PRO A 111 15.99 -6.19 19.35
N GLU A 112 16.82 -6.70 20.26
CA GLU A 112 16.50 -6.78 21.69
C GLU A 112 16.20 -5.41 22.28
N ARG A 113 16.91 -4.38 21.81
CA ARG A 113 16.65 -2.97 22.13
C ARG A 113 16.64 -2.10 20.88
N ALA A 114 15.62 -1.26 20.75
CA ALA A 114 15.52 -0.29 19.67
C ALA A 114 14.88 1.01 20.17
N GLY A 115 15.18 2.11 19.46
CA GLY A 115 14.51 3.37 19.74
C GLY A 115 13.09 3.45 19.20
N ARG A 116 12.72 2.56 18.28
CA ARG A 116 11.35 2.44 17.78
C ARG A 116 11.01 0.99 17.47
N TYR A 117 9.86 0.55 17.97
CA TYR A 117 9.19 -0.66 17.53
C TYR A 117 7.92 -0.30 16.77
N ARG A 118 7.72 -0.93 15.61
CA ARG A 118 6.54 -0.73 14.76
C ARG A 118 5.62 -1.93 14.92
N PHE A 119 4.38 -1.65 15.28
CA PHE A 119 3.31 -2.62 15.33
C PHE A 119 2.24 -2.25 14.31
N GLY A 120 1.34 -3.20 14.05
CA GLY A 120 0.07 -2.89 13.43
C GLY A 120 -0.93 -4.02 13.55
N PHE A 121 -2.19 -3.69 13.39
CA PHE A 121 -3.30 -4.63 13.42
C PHE A 121 -4.37 -4.18 12.42
N VAL A 122 -5.27 -5.10 12.06
CA VAL A 122 -6.44 -4.79 11.22
C VAL A 122 -7.68 -4.83 12.08
N MET A 123 -8.61 -3.93 11.81
CA MET A 123 -9.98 -3.96 12.31
C MET A 123 -10.97 -3.89 11.15
N ASP A 124 -12.15 -4.47 11.32
CA ASP A 124 -13.26 -4.27 10.39
C ASP A 124 -13.95 -2.91 10.57
N VAL A 125 -14.97 -2.69 9.74
CA VAL A 125 -15.86 -1.52 9.75
C VAL A 125 -16.56 -1.29 11.09
N THR A 126 -16.69 -2.32 11.94
CA THR A 126 -17.30 -2.22 13.28
C THR A 126 -16.28 -1.85 14.35
N GLY A 127 -14.98 -1.81 14.01
CA GLY A 127 -13.88 -1.61 14.95
C GLY A 127 -13.42 -2.90 15.64
N SER A 128 -13.94 -4.05 15.22
CA SER A 128 -13.54 -5.35 15.78
C SER A 128 -12.21 -5.79 15.16
N PRO A 129 -11.23 -6.22 15.99
CA PRO A 129 -9.93 -6.63 15.48
C PRO A 129 -10.00 -7.99 14.77
N MET A 130 -9.15 -8.18 13.77
CA MET A 130 -9.04 -9.43 13.02
C MET A 130 -7.59 -9.80 12.72
N LEU A 131 -7.34 -11.10 12.52
CA LEU A 131 -6.06 -11.57 12.03
C LEU A 131 -5.82 -11.05 10.62
N VAL A 132 -4.58 -10.68 10.33
CA VAL A 132 -4.16 -10.26 9.00
C VAL A 132 -4.09 -11.50 8.10
N PRO A 133 -4.57 -11.44 6.84
CA PRO A 133 -4.45 -12.58 5.93
C PRO A 133 -2.99 -12.88 5.59
N ASN A 134 -2.69 -14.15 5.30
CA ASN A 134 -1.32 -14.57 4.96
C ASN A 134 -0.80 -13.99 3.63
N ASN A 135 -1.68 -13.46 2.78
CA ASN A 135 -1.33 -12.75 1.54
C ASN A 135 -1.34 -11.22 1.69
N PHE A 136 -1.21 -10.72 2.92
CA PHE A 136 -1.12 -9.28 3.15
C PHE A 136 0.22 -8.70 2.70
N ASP A 137 0.18 -7.65 1.89
CA ASP A 137 1.32 -6.92 1.37
C ASP A 137 1.82 -5.88 2.38
N TRP A 138 2.65 -6.34 3.31
CA TRP A 138 3.28 -5.51 4.33
C TRP A 138 4.20 -4.43 3.76
N SER A 139 4.79 -4.66 2.58
CA SER A 139 5.73 -3.73 1.95
C SER A 139 5.11 -2.37 1.58
N ARG A 140 3.78 -2.34 1.41
CA ARG A 140 3.04 -1.13 1.06
C ARG A 140 2.62 -0.29 2.25
N VAL A 141 2.80 -0.77 3.48
CA VAL A 141 2.39 -0.02 4.67
C VAL A 141 3.48 0.99 5.08
N ASP A 142 4.72 0.54 5.23
CA ASP A 142 5.83 1.39 5.69
C ASP A 142 7.04 1.41 4.73
N GLY A 143 6.95 0.75 3.57
CA GLY A 143 7.97 0.75 2.51
C GLY A 143 8.70 -0.59 2.34
N GLN A 144 9.61 -0.64 1.37
CA GLN A 144 10.44 -1.81 1.08
C GLN A 144 11.38 -2.08 2.27
N LEU A 145 11.47 -3.35 2.67
CA LEU A 145 12.26 -3.91 3.78
C LEU A 145 11.49 -4.06 5.10
N GLU A 146 10.39 -4.81 5.13
CA GLU A 146 10.06 -5.59 6.33
C GLU A 146 10.01 -7.06 5.91
N GLU A 147 11.16 -7.73 5.96
CA GLU A 147 11.25 -9.18 5.74
C GLU A 147 10.62 -9.95 6.90
N ASN A 148 10.35 -9.30 8.04
CA ASN A 148 9.97 -9.97 9.29
C ASN A 148 8.79 -9.31 9.95
N VAL A 149 7.65 -9.98 9.77
CA VAL A 149 6.42 -9.70 10.49
C VAL A 149 6.17 -10.83 11.46
N ARG A 150 6.13 -10.49 12.75
CA ARG A 150 5.91 -11.43 13.83
C ARG A 150 4.60 -11.13 14.53
N LYS A 151 3.76 -12.14 14.66
CA LYS A 151 2.58 -12.07 15.53
C LYS A 151 3.03 -11.95 17.00
N ILE A 152 2.53 -10.95 17.72
CA ILE A 152 2.79 -10.88 19.17
C ILE A 152 1.94 -11.92 19.89
N GLU A 153 2.46 -12.47 20.99
CA GLU A 153 1.74 -13.49 21.78
C GLU A 153 0.47 -12.86 22.36
N PRO A 154 -0.72 -13.45 22.12
CA PRO A 154 -1.95 -12.96 22.72
C PRO A 154 -1.94 -13.12 24.25
N SER A 155 -2.75 -12.30 24.93
CA SER A 155 -2.97 -12.41 26.36
C SER A 155 -3.44 -13.84 26.71
N PRO A 156 -2.97 -14.43 27.83
CA PRO A 156 -3.45 -15.74 28.27
C PRO A 156 -4.97 -15.83 28.43
N ALA A 157 -5.64 -14.70 28.67
CA ALA A 157 -7.09 -14.60 28.79
C ALA A 157 -7.84 -14.80 27.46
N ASN A 158 -7.19 -14.53 26.31
CA ASN A 158 -7.80 -14.67 24.99
C ASN A 158 -7.65 -16.10 24.45
N ILE A 159 -8.32 -17.03 25.12
CA ILE A 159 -8.25 -18.47 24.83
C ILE A 159 -8.67 -18.75 23.38
N ALA A 160 -9.71 -18.07 22.90
CA ALA A 160 -10.24 -18.26 21.55
C ALA A 160 -9.18 -17.96 20.47
N LEU A 161 -8.53 -16.79 20.55
CA LEU A 161 -7.51 -16.41 19.58
C LEU A 161 -6.28 -17.33 19.66
N ARG A 162 -5.84 -17.69 20.86
CA ARG A 162 -4.71 -18.61 21.04
C ARG A 162 -4.99 -19.98 20.42
N GLN A 163 -6.21 -20.51 20.62
CA GLN A 163 -6.63 -21.77 20.00
C GLN A 163 -6.78 -21.66 18.48
N GLN A 164 -7.20 -20.50 17.95
CA GLN A 164 -7.19 -20.28 16.52
C GLN A 164 -5.76 -20.29 15.97
N ILE A 165 -4.84 -19.53 16.56
CA ILE A 165 -3.45 -19.44 16.11
C ILE A 165 -2.73 -20.80 16.18
N LEU A 166 -2.99 -21.59 17.22
CA LEU A 166 -2.42 -22.93 17.34
C LEU A 166 -2.90 -23.90 16.25
N ARG A 167 -4.15 -23.74 15.76
CA ARG A 167 -4.75 -24.62 14.76
C ARG A 167 -4.47 -24.18 13.33
N GLU A 168 -4.54 -22.88 13.06
CA GLU A 168 -4.57 -22.30 11.71
C GLU A 168 -3.32 -21.46 11.41
N GLY A 169 -2.53 -21.13 12.43
CA GLY A 169 -1.37 -20.26 12.33
C GLY A 169 -1.67 -18.79 12.68
N PRO A 170 -0.63 -17.94 12.68
CA PRO A 170 -0.72 -16.56 13.14
C PRO A 170 -1.41 -15.60 12.16
N PHE A 171 -1.83 -16.07 10.99
CA PHE A 171 -2.48 -15.29 9.93
C PHE A 171 -3.80 -15.94 9.54
N ALA A 172 -4.75 -15.14 9.05
CA ALA A 172 -5.99 -15.67 8.50
C ALA A 172 -5.74 -16.35 7.14
N ASP A 173 -6.46 -17.44 6.87
CA ASP A 173 -6.49 -18.06 5.55
C ASP A 173 -7.50 -17.30 4.64
N PRO A 174 -7.04 -16.66 3.55
CA PRO A 174 -7.90 -15.91 2.65
C PRO A 174 -8.62 -16.78 1.61
N THR A 175 -8.33 -18.09 1.53
CA THR A 175 -8.73 -18.96 0.40
C THR A 175 -10.24 -18.92 0.11
N ALA A 176 -11.07 -18.84 1.15
CA ALA A 176 -12.53 -18.78 1.01
C ALA A 176 -13.06 -17.50 0.34
N TYR A 177 -12.25 -16.44 0.28
CA TYR A 177 -12.64 -15.11 -0.19
C TYR A 177 -11.78 -14.62 -1.37
N LEU A 178 -10.88 -15.47 -1.88
CA LEU A 178 -9.98 -15.12 -2.97
C LEU A 178 -10.76 -14.89 -4.27
N ASP A 179 -10.51 -13.77 -4.93
CA ASP A 179 -11.10 -13.51 -6.24
C ASP A 179 -10.50 -14.51 -7.27
N PRO A 180 -11.31 -15.22 -8.07
CA PRO A 180 -10.79 -16.12 -9.10
C PRO A 180 -9.85 -15.45 -10.11
N ARG A 181 -9.90 -14.13 -10.23
CA ARG A 181 -9.04 -13.31 -11.09
C ARG A 181 -7.74 -12.92 -10.42
N THR A 182 -7.51 -13.26 -9.15
CA THR A 182 -6.23 -13.03 -8.48
C THR A 182 -5.40 -14.29 -8.35
N THR A 183 -4.09 -14.14 -8.24
CA THR A 183 -3.16 -15.17 -7.77
C THR A 183 -3.32 -15.42 -6.28
N ALA A 184 -2.68 -16.46 -5.74
CA ALA A 184 -2.80 -16.81 -4.32
C ALA A 184 -2.25 -15.72 -3.38
N ASP A 185 -1.25 -14.97 -3.83
CA ASP A 185 -0.70 -13.79 -3.14
C ASP A 185 -1.57 -12.53 -3.31
N GLY A 186 -2.75 -12.63 -3.92
CA GLY A 186 -3.74 -11.54 -4.00
C GLY A 186 -3.48 -10.51 -5.12
N ARG A 187 -2.51 -10.75 -6.01
CA ARG A 187 -2.27 -9.90 -7.19
C ARG A 187 -3.27 -10.21 -8.31
N TRP A 188 -3.61 -9.21 -9.12
CA TRP A 188 -4.42 -9.40 -10.32
C TRP A 188 -3.70 -10.28 -11.34
N ARG A 189 -4.41 -11.28 -11.87
CA ARG A 189 -3.99 -12.02 -13.06
C ARG A 189 -4.31 -11.16 -14.28
N ILE A 190 -3.26 -10.77 -15.00
CA ILE A 190 -3.38 -9.99 -16.23
C ILE A 190 -2.95 -10.87 -17.38
N GLU A 191 -3.83 -11.06 -18.36
CA GLU A 191 -3.46 -11.73 -19.60
C GLU A 191 -2.60 -10.78 -20.44
N ALA A 192 -1.32 -11.12 -20.63
CA ALA A 192 -0.38 -10.30 -21.40
C ALA A 192 -0.05 -10.96 -22.74
N SER A 193 0.00 -10.17 -23.81
CA SER A 193 0.52 -10.64 -25.11
C SER A 193 1.27 -9.56 -25.85
N VAL A 194 2.28 -9.94 -26.63
CA VAL A 194 3.12 -9.01 -27.40
C VAL A 194 3.15 -9.44 -28.86
N ARG A 195 2.98 -8.48 -29.77
CA ARG A 195 3.12 -8.66 -31.23
C ARG A 195 3.86 -7.48 -31.85
N GLU A 196 4.75 -7.76 -32.80
CA GLU A 196 5.40 -6.74 -33.66
C GLU A 196 6.06 -5.58 -32.89
N ALA A 197 6.45 -5.80 -31.64
CA ALA A 197 6.96 -4.76 -30.75
C ALA A 197 8.49 -4.78 -30.68
N ASP A 198 9.09 -3.60 -30.54
CA ASP A 198 10.51 -3.48 -30.25
C ASP A 198 10.81 -3.77 -28.77
N ARG A 199 12.10 -4.02 -28.47
CA ARG A 199 12.56 -4.42 -27.13
C ARG A 199 12.21 -3.40 -26.05
N ASP A 200 12.30 -2.11 -26.36
CA ASP A 200 12.01 -1.04 -25.41
C ASP A 200 10.54 -1.02 -25.03
N ALA A 201 9.65 -1.22 -26.00
CA ALA A 201 8.21 -1.29 -25.76
C ALA A 201 7.84 -2.52 -24.92
N VAL A 202 8.48 -3.67 -25.15
CA VAL A 202 8.27 -4.88 -24.36
C VAL A 202 8.71 -4.69 -22.90
N GLU A 203 9.88 -4.10 -22.66
CA GLU A 203 10.37 -3.78 -21.32
C GLU A 203 9.40 -2.85 -20.57
N ALA A 204 8.94 -1.80 -21.25
CA ALA A 204 8.00 -0.84 -20.69
C ALA A 204 6.66 -1.48 -20.31
N ILE A 205 6.09 -2.29 -21.21
CA ILE A 205 4.83 -2.97 -20.94
C ILE A 205 4.96 -4.06 -19.88
N GLY A 206 6.11 -4.75 -19.78
CA GLY A 206 6.38 -5.66 -18.67
C GLY A 206 6.30 -4.95 -17.32
N LEU A 207 7.00 -3.82 -17.18
CA LEU A 207 6.94 -3.00 -15.96
C LEU A 207 5.52 -2.49 -15.67
N LEU A 208 4.80 -2.03 -16.69
CA LEU A 208 3.42 -1.58 -16.51
C LEU A 208 2.50 -2.73 -16.07
N ALA A 209 2.64 -3.92 -16.66
CA ALA A 209 1.88 -5.11 -16.27
C ALA A 209 2.15 -5.50 -14.82
N ASP A 210 3.41 -5.50 -14.39
CA ASP A 210 3.80 -5.80 -13.02
C ASP A 210 3.17 -4.82 -12.04
N LEU A 211 3.19 -3.51 -12.35
CA LEU A 211 2.54 -2.49 -11.53
C LEU A 211 1.01 -2.66 -11.48
N LEU A 212 0.37 -2.92 -12.63
CA LEU A 212 -1.08 -3.15 -12.70
C LEU A 212 -1.50 -4.43 -11.96
N SER A 213 -0.63 -5.43 -11.87
CA SER A 213 -0.90 -6.67 -11.14
C SER A 213 -1.09 -6.40 -9.63
N ILE A 214 -0.51 -5.33 -9.11
CA ILE A 214 -0.63 -4.97 -7.70
C ILE A 214 -2.01 -4.35 -7.45
N ARG A 215 -2.78 -4.98 -6.55
CA ARG A 215 -4.13 -4.52 -6.23
C ARG A 215 -4.11 -3.09 -5.67
N GLY A 216 -5.00 -2.24 -6.17
CA GLY A 216 -5.08 -0.83 -5.75
C GLY A 216 -3.82 -0.01 -6.03
N TYR A 217 -2.92 -0.47 -6.91
CA TYR A 217 -1.76 0.34 -7.33
C TYR A 217 -2.19 1.59 -8.11
N VAL A 218 -3.15 1.41 -9.01
CA VAL A 218 -3.85 2.52 -9.66
C VAL A 218 -4.98 3.01 -8.78
N HIS A 219 -6.03 2.19 -8.60
CA HIS A 219 -7.15 2.52 -7.73
C HIS A 219 -7.87 1.21 -7.39
N SER A 220 -8.46 1.10 -6.20
CA SER A 220 -9.17 -0.11 -5.75
C SER A 220 -10.30 -0.54 -6.70
N ALA A 221 -10.95 0.43 -7.32
CA ALA A 221 -11.99 0.21 -8.31
C ALA A 221 -11.45 -0.25 -9.68
N LEU A 222 -10.18 -0.05 -10.02
CA LEU A 222 -9.68 -0.49 -11.33
C LEU A 222 -9.25 -1.96 -11.25
N VAL A 223 -9.94 -2.80 -12.00
CA VAL A 223 -9.62 -4.23 -12.13
C VAL A 223 -9.07 -4.51 -13.53
N PRO A 224 -7.75 -4.67 -13.69
CA PRO A 224 -7.15 -4.98 -14.98
C PRO A 224 -7.47 -6.43 -15.36
N LEU A 225 -7.72 -6.67 -16.64
CA LEU A 225 -8.04 -7.99 -17.19
C LEU A 225 -6.94 -8.46 -18.14
N SER A 226 -6.55 -7.61 -19.10
CA SER A 226 -5.52 -7.94 -20.07
C SER A 226 -4.74 -6.72 -20.55
N LEU A 227 -3.53 -6.96 -21.04
CA LEU A 227 -2.63 -5.96 -21.60
C LEU A 227 -1.97 -6.51 -22.87
N HIS A 228 -2.43 -6.05 -24.02
CA HIS A 228 -1.96 -6.55 -25.32
C HIS A 228 -1.15 -5.47 -26.06
N LEU A 229 0.14 -5.71 -26.27
CA LEU A 229 1.03 -4.80 -27.00
C LEU A 229 1.10 -5.18 -28.49
N SER A 230 0.83 -4.22 -29.36
CA SER A 230 1.06 -4.33 -30.81
C SER A 230 1.90 -3.14 -31.29
N GLY A 231 3.09 -3.39 -31.83
CA GLY A 231 4.01 -2.30 -32.19
C GLY A 231 4.39 -1.46 -30.96
N ARG A 232 3.95 -0.20 -30.94
CA ARG A 232 4.16 0.74 -29.82
C ARG A 232 2.87 1.21 -29.15
N THR A 233 1.79 0.45 -29.29
CA THR A 233 0.52 0.76 -28.63
C THR A 233 0.03 -0.49 -27.91
N ALA A 234 -0.20 -0.36 -26.61
CA ALA A 234 -0.84 -1.39 -25.82
C ALA A 234 -2.34 -1.12 -25.68
N THR A 235 -3.14 -2.17 -25.63
CA THR A 235 -4.56 -2.12 -25.25
C THR A 235 -4.69 -2.70 -23.86
N LEU A 236 -5.10 -1.87 -22.90
CA LEU A 236 -5.48 -2.29 -21.55
C LEU A 236 -6.99 -2.53 -21.53
N THR A 237 -7.41 -3.76 -21.24
CA THR A 237 -8.81 -4.11 -21.01
C THR A 237 -9.05 -4.21 -19.51
N TYR A 238 -10.09 -3.55 -19.00
CA TYR A 238 -10.34 -3.42 -17.54
C TYR A 238 -11.83 -3.29 -17.19
N ARG A 239 -12.13 -3.45 -15.89
CA ARG A 239 -13.43 -3.16 -15.27
C ARG A 239 -13.30 -2.10 -14.18
N LEU A 240 -14.41 -1.44 -13.86
CA LEU A 240 -14.49 -0.42 -12.82
C LEU A 240 -15.45 -0.82 -11.69
N GLY A 241 -14.91 -1.16 -10.53
CA GLY A 241 -15.65 -1.61 -9.36
C GLY A 241 -16.52 -2.82 -9.70
N ASP A 242 -17.76 -2.79 -9.23
CA ASP A 242 -18.73 -3.86 -9.47
C ASP A 242 -19.46 -3.72 -10.81
N ARG A 243 -19.11 -2.72 -11.64
CA ARG A 243 -19.74 -2.51 -12.94
C ARG A 243 -19.50 -3.72 -13.86
N PRO A 244 -20.53 -4.26 -14.52
CA PRO A 244 -20.38 -5.39 -15.44
C PRO A 244 -19.66 -5.02 -16.74
N GLU A 245 -19.66 -3.74 -17.12
CA GLU A 245 -19.07 -3.26 -18.36
C GLU A 245 -17.54 -3.44 -18.37
N VAL A 246 -17.04 -3.83 -19.55
CA VAL A 246 -15.61 -3.95 -19.85
C VAL A 246 -15.21 -2.78 -20.74
N TYR A 247 -14.06 -2.20 -20.44
CA TYR A 247 -13.53 -1.01 -21.11
C TYR A 247 -12.17 -1.31 -21.72
N ASP A 248 -11.86 -0.65 -22.83
CA ASP A 248 -10.55 -0.69 -23.47
C ASP A 248 -9.89 0.69 -23.45
N ALA A 249 -8.62 0.74 -23.11
CA ALA A 249 -7.78 1.93 -23.22
C ALA A 249 -6.58 1.64 -24.12
N ALA A 250 -6.41 2.44 -25.18
CA ALA A 250 -5.17 2.47 -25.94
C ALA A 250 -4.10 3.23 -25.15
N VAL A 251 -2.88 2.70 -25.12
CA VAL A 251 -1.75 3.19 -24.34
C VAL A 251 -0.55 3.31 -25.26
N PRO A 252 -0.23 4.50 -25.76
CA PRO A 252 0.99 4.73 -26.52
C PRO A 252 2.22 4.52 -25.64
N VAL A 253 3.19 3.74 -26.11
CA VAL A 253 4.39 3.37 -25.35
C VAL A 253 5.59 4.18 -25.86
N PRO A 254 6.19 5.07 -25.06
CA PRO A 254 7.29 5.92 -25.49
C PRO A 254 8.58 5.13 -25.70
N SER A 255 9.36 5.48 -26.72
CA SER A 255 10.70 4.93 -26.93
C SER A 255 11.70 5.51 -25.92
N ARG A 256 12.88 4.89 -25.79
CA ARG A 256 13.98 5.48 -24.99
C ARG A 256 14.37 6.87 -25.49
N ALA A 257 14.30 7.11 -26.81
CA ALA A 257 14.56 8.42 -27.39
C ALA A 257 13.51 9.46 -26.96
N ASP A 258 12.22 9.09 -26.95
CA ASP A 258 11.15 9.98 -26.47
C ASP A 258 11.35 10.35 -25.00
N MET A 259 11.74 9.38 -24.17
CA MET A 259 11.97 9.61 -22.73
C MET A 259 13.26 10.39 -22.41
N SER A 260 14.22 10.39 -23.34
CA SER A 260 15.50 11.11 -23.19
C SER A 260 15.44 12.55 -23.73
N ALA A 261 14.40 12.92 -24.48
CA ALA A 261 14.28 14.22 -25.09
C ALA A 261 14.07 15.33 -24.03
N PRO A 262 14.64 16.55 -24.23
CA PRO A 262 14.33 17.70 -23.40
C PRO A 262 12.84 18.05 -23.50
N ALA A 263 12.22 18.38 -22.37
CA ALA A 263 10.79 18.59 -22.28
C ALA A 263 10.30 19.75 -23.17
N VAL A 264 9.64 19.45 -24.29
CA VAL A 264 8.58 20.34 -24.79
C VAL A 264 7.27 19.73 -24.32
N SER A 265 6.75 20.23 -23.20
CA SER A 265 5.63 19.60 -22.48
C SER A 265 4.40 19.30 -23.36
N THR A 266 4.18 20.07 -24.43
CA THR A 266 3.05 19.94 -25.34
C THR A 266 3.09 18.69 -26.23
N ASP A 267 4.24 18.35 -26.84
CA ASP A 267 4.35 17.16 -27.72
C ASP A 267 4.09 15.86 -26.96
N TRP A 268 4.55 15.81 -25.70
CA TRP A 268 4.36 14.62 -24.87
C TRP A 268 2.88 14.38 -24.55
N ILE A 269 2.14 15.42 -24.15
CA ILE A 269 0.72 15.27 -23.82
C ILE A 269 -0.07 14.91 -25.08
N GLU A 270 0.26 15.45 -26.24
CA GLU A 270 -0.43 15.08 -27.47
C GLU A 270 -0.19 13.61 -27.83
N ARG A 271 1.01 13.09 -27.58
CA ARG A 271 1.40 11.71 -27.96
C ARG A 271 1.06 10.65 -26.91
N PHE A 272 1.14 10.98 -25.62
CA PHE A 272 1.03 10.05 -24.50
C PHE A 272 -0.03 10.46 -23.47
N GLY A 273 -0.56 11.69 -23.57
CA GLY A 273 -1.75 12.24 -22.89
C GLY A 273 -1.80 12.18 -21.38
N TYR A 274 -0.64 12.36 -20.74
CA TYR A 274 -0.55 12.85 -19.37
C TYR A 274 0.67 13.78 -19.25
N HIS A 275 0.69 14.61 -18.21
CA HIS A 275 1.85 15.46 -17.92
C HIS A 275 2.93 14.63 -17.21
N PRO A 276 4.14 14.51 -17.78
CA PRO A 276 5.22 13.82 -17.11
C PRO A 276 5.82 14.73 -16.03
N PRO A 277 6.21 14.18 -14.87
CA PRO A 277 6.70 14.99 -13.76
C PRO A 277 8.11 15.53 -14.00
N THR A 278 8.95 14.81 -14.76
CA THR A 278 10.37 15.11 -14.96
C THR A 278 10.87 14.59 -16.32
N PHE A 279 11.88 15.25 -16.88
CA PHE A 279 12.67 14.75 -18.01
C PHE A 279 14.18 14.95 -17.75
N PRO A 280 15.07 14.10 -18.30
CA PRO A 280 14.74 12.82 -18.93
C PRO A 280 14.10 11.87 -17.92
N MET A 281 13.37 10.86 -18.40
CA MET A 281 12.73 9.86 -17.53
C MET A 281 13.16 8.43 -17.84
N THR A 282 13.09 7.57 -16.84
CA THR A 282 13.26 6.13 -17.01
C THR A 282 11.94 5.46 -17.39
N THR A 283 12.01 4.24 -17.92
CA THR A 283 10.84 3.40 -18.19
C THR A 283 9.98 3.18 -16.94
N GLU A 284 10.61 2.99 -15.79
CA GLU A 284 9.94 2.86 -14.49
C GLU A 284 9.20 4.15 -14.12
N GLN A 285 9.84 5.32 -14.28
CA GLN A 285 9.19 6.61 -14.03
C GLN A 285 8.00 6.86 -14.96
N TRP A 286 8.08 6.43 -16.23
CA TRP A 286 6.94 6.46 -17.15
C TRP A 286 5.78 5.59 -16.64
N ALA A 287 6.03 4.31 -16.36
CA ALA A 287 4.98 3.36 -15.96
C ALA A 287 4.29 3.80 -14.66
N ARG A 288 5.07 4.28 -13.67
CA ARG A 288 4.56 4.84 -12.43
C ARG A 288 3.76 6.12 -12.66
N GLY A 289 4.27 7.02 -13.50
CA GLY A 289 3.58 8.26 -13.86
C GLY A 289 2.23 8.01 -14.54
N LEU A 290 2.18 7.03 -15.44
CA LEU A 290 0.93 6.62 -16.10
C LEU A 290 -0.06 6.02 -15.09
N CYS A 291 0.40 5.14 -14.19
CA CYS A 291 -0.45 4.59 -13.13
C CYS A 291 -1.01 5.69 -12.23
N ALA A 292 -0.19 6.65 -11.81
CA ALA A 292 -0.63 7.79 -11.00
C ALA A 292 -1.65 8.67 -11.74
N PHE A 293 -1.45 8.91 -13.04
CA PHE A 293 -2.45 9.58 -13.86
C PHE A 293 -3.77 8.79 -13.88
N TRP A 294 -3.75 7.48 -14.09
CA TRP A 294 -4.96 6.67 -14.02
C TRP A 294 -5.61 6.65 -12.64
N THR A 295 -4.84 6.72 -11.55
CA THR A 295 -5.37 6.88 -10.19
C THR A 295 -6.28 8.08 -10.12
N GLU A 296 -5.78 9.25 -10.55
CA GLU A 296 -6.56 10.48 -10.58
C GLU A 296 -7.80 10.33 -11.48
N MET A 297 -7.64 9.74 -12.67
CA MET A 297 -8.74 9.57 -13.60
C MET A 297 -9.84 8.65 -13.05
N VAL A 298 -9.49 7.57 -12.36
CA VAL A 298 -10.47 6.69 -11.69
C VAL A 298 -11.15 7.44 -10.54
N ALA A 299 -10.37 8.10 -9.68
CA ALA A 299 -10.88 8.80 -8.50
C ALA A 299 -11.88 9.91 -8.86
N TYR A 300 -11.65 10.62 -9.97
CA TYR A 300 -12.55 11.67 -10.46
C TYR A 300 -13.66 11.15 -11.38
N GLY A 301 -13.82 9.83 -11.53
CA GLY A 301 -14.83 9.22 -12.39
C GLY A 301 -14.63 9.50 -13.88
N ARG A 302 -13.42 9.88 -14.28
CA ARG A 302 -13.08 10.26 -15.66
C ARG A 302 -12.53 9.11 -16.47
N ILE A 303 -12.09 8.03 -15.86
CA ILE A 303 -11.68 6.85 -16.62
C ILE A 303 -12.95 6.21 -17.24
N GLY A 304 -13.09 6.32 -18.56
CA GLY A 304 -14.30 5.94 -19.31
C GLY A 304 -15.07 7.11 -19.94
N ASP A 305 -15.16 8.26 -19.26
CA ASP A 305 -15.79 9.50 -19.79
C ASP A 305 -14.77 10.47 -20.41
N ALA A 306 -13.55 10.45 -19.90
CA ALA A 306 -12.41 10.96 -20.61
C ALA A 306 -12.21 10.03 -21.79
N ARG A 307 -12.81 10.43 -22.91
CA ARG A 307 -12.09 10.43 -24.17
C ARG A 307 -10.66 10.79 -23.83
N PRO A 308 -9.73 9.83 -23.84
CA PRO A 308 -8.35 10.22 -23.83
C PRO A 308 -8.16 11.15 -25.04
N PRO A 309 -7.25 12.12 -25.00
CA PRO A 309 -6.99 12.98 -26.15
C PRO A 309 -6.69 12.18 -27.44
N TRP A 310 -6.37 10.88 -27.33
CA TRP A 310 -6.17 9.94 -28.43
C TRP A 310 -7.41 9.14 -28.92
N SER A 311 -8.61 9.35 -28.38
CA SER A 311 -9.83 8.64 -28.85
C SER A 311 -10.45 9.19 -30.14
N ASP A 312 -9.91 10.28 -30.70
CA ASP A 312 -10.32 10.79 -32.02
C ASP A 312 -9.68 10.00 -33.17
N ARG A 313 -9.94 8.70 -33.23
CA ARG A 313 -9.96 7.94 -34.49
C ARG A 313 -11.13 6.97 -34.49
N ARG A 314 -12.34 7.51 -34.67
CA ARG A 314 -13.36 6.75 -35.39
C ARG A 314 -12.82 6.51 -36.81
N MET A 315 -12.32 5.30 -37.07
CA MET A 315 -12.50 4.73 -38.41
C MET A 315 -14.01 4.69 -38.64
N ARG A 316 -14.53 5.67 -39.36
CA ARG A 316 -15.80 5.50 -40.06
C ARG A 316 -15.53 4.41 -41.09
N SER A 317 -15.93 3.17 -40.80
CA SER A 317 -16.22 2.20 -41.84
C SER A 317 -17.25 2.86 -42.76
N ARG A 318 -16.84 3.13 -44.01
CA ARG A 318 -17.79 3.39 -45.08
C ARG A 318 -18.65 2.14 -45.24
N GLY A 319 -19.92 2.29 -44.92
CA GLY A 319 -21.05 1.46 -45.34
C GLY A 319 -22.18 2.42 -45.63
#